data_AF-A0A6J6EH56-F1
#
_entry.id   AF-A0A6J6EH56-F1
#
_cell.length_a   1.000
_cell.length_b   1.000
_cell.length_c   1.000
_cell.angle_alpha   90.00
_cell.angle_beta   90.00
_cell.angle_gamma   90.00
#
_symmetry.space_group_name_H-M   'P 1'
#
loop_
_entity.id
_entity.type
_entity.pdbx_description
1 polymer ?
#
loop_
_entity_poly.entity_id
_entity_poly.type
_entity_poly.pdbx_seq_one_letter_code
_entity_poly.pdbx_strand_id
1 'polypeptide(L)'
;MQESEQVTFDWAQLPLRNQSWQVSTYPTLNQREHAVIKFGSTGSNPLVRIHSECFTGDVLHSQRCDCGEQLELSISLIESSGYGYIIYLRNHEGRGIGLSEKIKAYKLQDQGMDTVEANIALGHQVDARKWNDAVAIVKKLGLKSITLLTNNPDKIASVEKAGITCVQRRLLVEVNKFNEKYLATKESKLGHKRGSK
;
A
#
# COMPACT_ATOMS: atom_id res chain seq x y z
N MET A 1 -0.37 20.25 -19.07
CA MET A 1 -1.05 21.10 -18.07
C MET A 1 -2.54 20.98 -18.30
N GLN A 2 -3.19 20.02 -17.64
CA GLN A 2 -4.61 20.11 -17.35
C GLN A 2 -4.66 20.50 -15.89
N GLU A 3 -5.25 21.66 -15.61
CA GLU A 3 -5.54 22.09 -14.25
C GLU A 3 -6.22 20.94 -13.53
N SER A 4 -5.64 20.51 -12.40
CA SER A 4 -6.35 19.64 -11.49
C SER A 4 -7.62 20.38 -11.10
N GLU A 5 -8.76 19.97 -11.64
CA GLU A 5 -10.06 20.23 -11.02
C GLU A 5 -9.87 20.10 -9.52
N GLN A 6 -10.41 21.04 -8.75
CA GLN A 6 -10.22 21.11 -7.31
C GLN A 6 -10.80 19.84 -6.66
N VAL A 7 -10.01 18.76 -6.62
CA VAL A 7 -10.44 17.48 -6.05
C VAL A 7 -10.91 17.76 -4.63
N THR A 8 -12.16 17.48 -4.31
CA THR A 8 -12.66 17.63 -2.96
C THR A 8 -12.96 16.24 -2.45
N PHE A 9 -12.48 15.89 -1.26
CA PHE A 9 -12.80 14.62 -0.65
C PHE A 9 -14.24 14.68 -0.14
N ASP A 10 -15.14 14.00 -0.84
CA ASP A 10 -16.53 13.80 -0.41
C ASP A 10 -16.60 12.49 0.38
N TRP A 11 -16.81 12.61 1.69
CA TRP A 11 -16.65 11.49 2.63
C TRP A 11 -17.98 10.79 2.90
N ALA A 12 -18.05 9.50 2.57
CA ALA A 12 -19.13 8.61 2.99
C ALA A 12 -18.77 7.86 4.27
N GLN A 13 -19.78 7.48 5.07
CA GLN A 13 -19.58 6.60 6.22
C GLN A 13 -19.24 5.18 5.75
N LEU A 14 -18.25 4.56 6.38
CA LEU A 14 -17.81 3.19 6.13
C LEU A 14 -17.58 2.49 7.47
N PRO A 15 -18.59 1.88 8.09
CA PRO A 15 -18.38 1.13 9.32
C PRO A 15 -17.43 -0.06 9.08
N LEU A 16 -16.33 -0.14 9.84
CA LEU A 16 -15.37 -1.25 9.81
C LEU A 16 -15.16 -1.75 11.24
N ARG A 17 -15.35 -3.05 11.49
CA ARG A 17 -15.11 -3.68 12.81
C ARG A 17 -15.77 -2.96 14.00
N ASN A 18 -17.01 -2.50 13.81
CA ASN A 18 -17.78 -1.69 14.77
C ASN A 18 -17.20 -0.30 15.06
N GLN A 19 -16.26 0.17 14.24
CA GLN A 19 -15.70 1.51 14.30
C GLN A 19 -16.20 2.35 13.12
N SER A 20 -16.41 3.64 13.37
CA SER A 20 -16.91 4.58 12.36
C SER A 20 -15.76 5.15 11.53
N TRP A 21 -15.43 4.48 10.42
CA TRP A 21 -14.53 5.00 9.41
C TRP A 21 -15.29 5.81 8.36
N GLN A 22 -14.55 6.56 7.56
CA GLN A 22 -15.06 7.26 6.38
C GLN A 22 -14.26 6.89 5.14
N VAL A 23 -14.88 6.95 3.97
CA VAL A 23 -14.22 6.68 2.69
C VAL A 23 -14.56 7.77 1.67
N SER A 24 -13.58 8.11 0.84
CA SER A 24 -13.70 8.99 -0.32
C SER A 24 -12.85 8.42 -1.45
N THR A 25 -13.06 8.90 -2.67
CA THR A 25 -12.18 8.59 -3.81
C THR A 25 -11.23 9.75 -4.11
N TYR A 26 -10.15 9.44 -4.81
CA TYR A 26 -9.26 10.41 -5.46
C TYR A 26 -9.11 10.05 -6.94
N PRO A 27 -9.56 10.89 -7.87
CA PRO A 27 -9.49 10.61 -9.30
C PRO A 27 -8.06 10.79 -9.82
N THR A 28 -7.70 9.97 -10.82
CA THR A 28 -6.44 10.04 -11.55
C THR A 28 -6.70 9.90 -13.05
N LEU A 29 -5.64 10.01 -13.85
CA LEU A 29 -5.73 9.93 -15.31
C LEU A 29 -6.41 8.63 -15.77
N ASN A 30 -7.14 8.74 -16.87
CA ASN A 30 -7.88 7.66 -17.53
C ASN A 30 -9.05 7.09 -16.71
N GLN A 31 -9.81 7.95 -16.01
CA GLN A 31 -10.98 7.57 -15.20
C GLN A 31 -10.65 6.53 -14.13
N ARG A 32 -9.42 6.55 -13.62
CA ARG A 32 -8.98 5.67 -12.54
C ARG A 32 -9.17 6.41 -11.24
N GLU A 33 -9.43 5.67 -10.18
CA GLU A 33 -9.65 6.24 -8.85
C GLU A 33 -8.86 5.46 -7.83
N HIS A 34 -8.44 6.13 -6.77
CA HIS A 34 -7.92 5.51 -5.55
C HIS A 34 -8.92 5.67 -4.43
N ALA A 35 -8.98 4.72 -3.51
CA ALA A 35 -9.79 4.88 -2.31
C ALA A 35 -8.92 5.50 -1.21
N VAL A 36 -9.48 6.47 -0.51
CA VAL A 36 -8.88 7.09 0.67
C VAL A 36 -9.85 6.87 1.81
N ILE A 37 -9.35 6.22 2.86
CA ILE A 37 -10.15 5.80 4.01
C ILE A 37 -9.57 6.54 5.23
N LYS A 38 -10.43 7.13 6.04
CA LYS A 38 -10.08 7.97 7.18
C LYS A 38 -10.69 7.42 8.46
N PHE A 39 -9.92 7.45 9.53
CA PHE A 39 -10.41 7.21 10.89
C PHE A 39 -10.07 8.41 11.78
N GLY A 40 -11.07 8.90 12.52
CA GLY A 40 -10.93 10.03 13.42
C GLY A 40 -10.47 11.34 12.76
N SER A 41 -10.34 12.40 13.54
CA SER A 41 -9.94 13.73 13.04
C SER A 41 -9.14 14.57 14.04
N THR A 42 -8.78 14.00 15.19
CA THR A 42 -8.15 14.71 16.29
C THR A 42 -6.71 14.25 16.44
N GLY A 43 -5.75 15.08 15.99
CA GLY A 43 -4.32 14.83 16.15
C GLY A 43 -3.47 15.65 15.18
N SER A 44 -2.23 15.94 15.56
CA SER A 44 -1.29 16.73 14.73
C SER A 44 -0.47 15.90 13.74
N ASN A 45 -0.40 14.58 13.93
CA ASN A 45 0.44 13.68 13.13
C ASN A 45 -0.26 12.32 12.90
N PRO A 46 -1.02 12.15 11.81
CA PRO A 46 -1.77 10.92 11.56
C PRO A 46 -0.86 9.72 11.26
N LEU A 47 -1.31 8.53 11.65
CA LEU A 47 -0.80 7.29 11.06
C LEU A 47 -1.32 7.18 9.63
N VAL A 48 -0.43 6.96 8.67
CA VAL A 48 -0.79 6.82 7.25
C VAL A 48 -0.29 5.49 6.72
N ARG A 49 -1.18 4.74 6.06
CA ARG A 49 -0.85 3.52 5.31
C ARG A 49 -1.06 3.80 3.82
N ILE A 50 0.03 3.91 3.07
CA ILE A 50 -0.02 3.84 1.61
C ILE A 50 -0.06 2.36 1.23
N HIS A 51 -1.23 1.83 0.89
CA HIS A 51 -1.43 0.43 0.55
C HIS A 51 -1.43 0.24 -0.97
N SER A 52 -0.66 -0.73 -1.46
CA SER A 52 -0.73 -1.13 -2.86
C SER A 52 -1.73 -2.26 -2.97
N GLU A 53 -2.71 -2.11 -3.85
CA GLU A 53 -3.75 -3.10 -4.11
C GLU A 53 -3.18 -4.52 -4.26
N CYS A 54 -3.79 -5.48 -3.58
CA CYS A 54 -3.47 -6.89 -3.71
C CYS A 54 -4.74 -7.72 -3.50
N PHE A 55 -5.50 -7.97 -4.55
CA PHE A 55 -6.77 -8.70 -4.51
C PHE A 55 -6.65 -10.03 -3.76
N THR A 56 -5.65 -10.84 -4.09
CA THR A 56 -5.45 -12.16 -3.47
C THR A 56 -5.17 -12.08 -1.97
N GLY A 57 -4.44 -11.05 -1.52
CA GLY A 57 -4.09 -10.90 -0.10
C GLY A 57 -5.19 -10.20 0.69
N ASP A 58 -5.73 -9.13 0.12
CA ASP A 58 -6.65 -8.22 0.80
C ASP A 58 -8.08 -8.79 0.83
N VAL A 59 -8.53 -9.45 -0.24
CA VAL A 59 -9.91 -9.95 -0.37
C VAL A 59 -10.01 -11.46 -0.14
N LEU A 60 -9.04 -12.23 -0.64
CA LEU A 60 -9.07 -13.70 -0.54
C LEU A 60 -8.24 -14.24 0.64
N HIS A 61 -7.61 -13.37 1.44
CA HIS A 61 -6.80 -13.74 2.59
C HIS A 61 -5.68 -14.75 2.27
N SER A 62 -5.09 -14.64 1.08
CA SER A 62 -4.02 -15.54 0.62
C SER A 62 -2.80 -15.47 1.54
N GLN A 63 -2.32 -16.64 1.98
CA GLN A 63 -1.10 -16.77 2.78
C GLN A 63 0.20 -16.65 1.95
N ARG A 64 0.11 -16.54 0.61
CA ARG A 64 1.30 -16.41 -0.26
C ARG A 64 2.02 -15.07 -0.12
N CYS A 65 1.34 -14.06 0.40
CA CYS A 65 1.89 -12.73 0.63
C CYS A 65 1.41 -12.18 1.96
N ASP A 66 2.03 -11.11 2.42
CA ASP A 66 1.74 -10.42 3.66
C ASP A 66 0.82 -9.21 3.50
N CYS A 67 0.21 -9.02 2.32
CA CYS A 67 -0.54 -7.80 2.00
C CYS A 67 -1.76 -7.61 2.89
N GLY A 68 -2.61 -8.65 3.01
CA GLY A 68 -3.81 -8.61 3.84
C GLY A 68 -3.46 -8.39 5.32
N GLU A 69 -2.50 -9.16 5.86
CA GLU A 69 -2.03 -9.02 7.25
C GLU A 69 -1.51 -7.62 7.55
N GLN A 70 -0.75 -7.02 6.62
CA GLN A 70 -0.28 -5.64 6.78
C GLN A 70 -1.42 -4.61 6.73
N LEU A 71 -2.46 -4.84 5.92
CA LEU A 71 -3.63 -3.97 5.87
C LEU A 71 -4.40 -4.03 7.19
N GLU A 72 -4.68 -5.24 7.68
CA GLU A 72 -5.39 -5.45 8.95
C GLU A 72 -4.62 -4.89 10.14
N LEU A 73 -3.30 -5.10 10.20
CA LEU A 73 -2.46 -4.49 11.24
C LEU A 73 -2.49 -2.96 11.15
N SER A 74 -2.50 -2.39 9.95
CA SER A 74 -2.57 -0.94 9.77
C SER A 74 -3.91 -0.38 10.27
N ILE A 75 -5.03 -1.06 10.00
CA ILE A 75 -6.36 -0.71 10.53
C ILE A 75 -6.32 -0.68 12.06
N SER A 76 -5.87 -1.76 12.70
CA SER A 76 -5.81 -1.84 14.17
C SER A 76 -4.90 -0.76 14.80
N LEU A 77 -3.76 -0.46 14.16
CA LEU A 77 -2.85 0.58 14.64
C LEU A 77 -3.45 1.98 14.52
N ILE A 78 -4.15 2.27 13.41
CA ILE A 78 -4.85 3.55 13.19
C ILE A 78 -6.00 3.72 14.18
N GLU A 79 -6.77 2.66 14.43
CA GLU A 79 -7.83 2.67 15.44
C GLU A 79 -7.26 2.95 16.83
N SER A 80 -6.16 2.28 17.19
CA SER A 80 -5.47 2.48 18.47
C SER A 80 -4.89 3.89 18.62
N SER A 81 -4.48 4.54 17.53
CA SER A 81 -3.98 5.92 17.57
C SER A 81 -5.07 6.98 17.52
N GLY A 82 -6.31 6.62 17.17
CA GLY A 82 -7.45 7.54 17.11
C GLY A 82 -7.50 8.46 15.90
N TYR A 83 -6.45 8.49 15.06
CA TYR A 83 -6.40 9.33 13.86
C TYR A 83 -5.45 8.77 12.80
N GLY A 84 -5.96 8.55 11.59
CA GLY A 84 -5.15 8.09 10.49
C GLY A 84 -5.87 7.91 9.16
N TYR A 85 -5.09 7.53 8.15
CA TYR A 85 -5.57 7.32 6.79
C TYR A 85 -5.01 6.03 6.19
N ILE A 86 -5.82 5.36 5.38
CA ILE A 86 -5.40 4.33 4.43
C ILE A 86 -5.59 4.90 3.03
N ILE A 87 -4.50 4.97 2.27
CA ILE A 87 -4.51 5.35 0.86
C ILE A 87 -4.37 4.05 0.06
N TYR A 88 -5.48 3.56 -0.48
CA TYR A 88 -5.54 2.32 -1.25
C TYR A 88 -5.31 2.62 -2.73
N LEU A 89 -4.06 2.43 -3.16
CA LEU A 89 -3.63 2.69 -4.54
C LEU A 89 -4.05 1.54 -5.45
N ARG A 90 -5.08 1.81 -6.24
CA ARG A 90 -5.50 0.96 -7.36
C ARG A 90 -4.49 1.04 -8.51
N ASN A 91 -4.39 -0.01 -9.33
CA ASN A 91 -3.36 -0.20 -10.36
C ASN A 91 -1.95 -0.46 -9.84
N HIS A 92 -1.79 -0.76 -8.55
CA HIS A 92 -0.52 -1.25 -8.00
C HIS A 92 -0.50 -2.78 -7.88
N GLU A 93 -1.57 -3.45 -8.29
CA GLU A 93 -1.67 -4.90 -8.29
C GLU A 93 -0.50 -5.54 -9.06
N GLY A 94 0.07 -6.59 -8.48
CA GLY A 94 1.24 -7.27 -9.02
C GLY A 94 2.50 -6.40 -9.12
N ARG A 95 2.59 -5.29 -8.39
CA ARG A 95 3.61 -4.24 -8.58
C ARG A 95 3.45 -3.45 -9.89
N GLY A 96 2.21 -3.22 -10.29
CA GLY A 96 1.87 -2.41 -11.46
C GLY A 96 1.70 -3.20 -12.77
N ILE A 97 1.87 -4.53 -12.74
CA ILE A 97 1.64 -5.41 -13.90
C ILE A 97 0.18 -5.87 -14.01
N GLY A 98 -0.62 -5.68 -12.95
CA GLY A 98 -2.03 -6.09 -12.90
C GLY A 98 -2.24 -7.54 -12.44
N LEU A 99 -3.50 -7.87 -12.16
CA LEU A 99 -3.88 -9.16 -11.57
C LEU A 99 -3.58 -10.34 -12.50
N SER A 100 -3.97 -10.26 -13.77
CA SER A 100 -3.77 -11.35 -14.73
C SER A 100 -2.30 -11.76 -14.85
N GLU A 101 -1.40 -10.78 -14.97
CA GLU A 101 0.04 -11.02 -15.06
C GLU A 101 0.62 -11.52 -13.74
N LYS A 102 0.13 -11.04 -12.59
CA LYS A 102 0.49 -11.59 -11.29
C LYS A 102 0.13 -13.08 -11.16
N ILE A 103 -1.03 -13.50 -11.66
CA ILE A 103 -1.41 -14.93 -11.64
C ILE A 103 -0.51 -15.77 -12.56
N LYS A 104 -0.11 -15.25 -13.72
CA LYS A 104 0.91 -15.91 -14.56
C LYS A 104 2.25 -16.04 -13.83
N ALA A 105 2.68 -15.00 -13.13
CA ALA A 105 3.91 -15.03 -12.33
C ALA A 105 3.81 -16.05 -11.17
N TYR A 106 2.64 -16.19 -10.54
CA TYR A 106 2.38 -17.24 -9.54
C TYR A 106 2.51 -18.64 -10.13
N LYS A 107 2.01 -18.88 -11.34
CA LYS A 107 2.16 -20.18 -12.01
C LYS A 107 3.62 -20.56 -12.23
N LEU A 108 4.46 -19.58 -12.60
CA LEU A 108 5.91 -19.80 -12.76
C LEU A 108 6.61 -20.02 -11.40
N GLN A 109 6.17 -19.32 -10.35
CA GLN A 109 6.68 -19.54 -9.00
C GLN A 109 6.33 -20.93 -8.46
N ASP A 110 5.13 -21.43 -8.77
CA ASP A 110 4.72 -22.80 -8.43
C ASP A 110 5.58 -23.86 -9.16
N GLN A 111 6.28 -23.47 -10.23
CA GLN A 111 7.26 -24.29 -10.95
C GLN A 111 8.70 -24.10 -10.44
N GLY A 112 8.90 -23.33 -9.37
CA GLY A 112 10.19 -23.19 -8.68
C GLY A 112 10.86 -21.82 -8.83
N MET A 113 10.41 -20.97 -9.76
CA MET A 113 10.98 -19.61 -9.91
C MET A 113 10.75 -18.77 -8.65
N ASP A 114 11.62 -17.79 -8.40
CA ASP A 114 11.33 -16.72 -7.47
C ASP A 114 10.53 -15.58 -8.11
N THR A 115 10.13 -14.59 -7.30
CA THR A 115 9.29 -13.48 -7.75
C THR A 115 9.96 -12.62 -8.82
N VAL A 116 11.29 -12.42 -8.75
CA VAL A 116 12.03 -11.61 -9.71
C VAL A 116 12.22 -12.38 -11.01
N GLU A 117 12.62 -13.65 -10.92
CA GLU A 117 12.78 -14.55 -12.07
C GLU A 117 11.47 -14.67 -12.86
N ALA A 118 10.34 -14.90 -12.17
CA ALA A 118 9.04 -15.03 -12.81
C ALA A 118 8.62 -13.74 -13.54
N ASN A 119 8.90 -12.56 -12.99
CA ASN A 119 8.60 -11.29 -13.65
C ASN A 119 9.48 -11.07 -14.88
N ILE A 120 10.78 -11.35 -14.78
CA ILE A 120 11.71 -11.23 -15.92
C ILE A 120 11.33 -12.21 -17.03
N ALA A 121 10.97 -13.45 -16.70
CA ALA A 121 10.53 -14.45 -17.66
C ALA A 121 9.25 -14.04 -18.43
N LEU A 122 8.40 -13.21 -17.82
CA LEU A 122 7.20 -12.65 -18.44
C LEU A 122 7.46 -11.31 -19.16
N GLY A 123 8.70 -10.82 -19.20
CA GLY A 123 9.07 -9.55 -19.84
C GLY A 123 8.72 -8.31 -19.03
N HIS A 124 8.41 -8.46 -17.74
CA HIS A 124 8.00 -7.36 -16.87
C HIS A 124 9.18 -6.70 -16.14
N GLN A 125 9.00 -5.43 -15.77
CA GLN A 125 9.87 -4.79 -14.79
C GLN A 125 9.68 -5.44 -13.41
N VAL A 126 10.74 -5.44 -12.60
CA VAL A 126 10.69 -6.00 -11.24
C VAL A 126 9.68 -5.24 -10.35
N ASP A 127 9.59 -3.93 -10.53
CA ASP A 127 8.63 -3.07 -9.86
C ASP A 127 8.28 -1.87 -10.76
N ALA A 128 7.04 -1.82 -11.25
CA ALA A 128 6.58 -0.74 -12.14
C ALA A 128 5.78 0.35 -11.38
N ARG A 129 5.71 0.27 -10.05
CA ARG A 129 4.88 1.17 -9.25
C ARG A 129 5.46 2.58 -9.24
N LYS A 130 4.55 3.56 -9.24
CA LYS A 130 4.86 4.97 -9.08
C LYS A 130 4.14 5.51 -7.85
N TRP A 131 4.78 6.36 -7.08
CA TRP A 131 4.23 6.87 -5.82
C TRP A 131 3.64 8.29 -5.93
N ASN A 132 3.62 8.84 -7.15
CA ASN A 132 3.17 10.22 -7.42
C ASN A 132 1.73 10.46 -6.96
N ASP A 133 0.83 9.53 -7.25
CA ASP A 133 -0.58 9.66 -6.86
C ASP A 133 -0.74 9.60 -5.34
N ALA A 134 0.04 8.75 -4.66
CA ALA A 134 0.06 8.69 -3.20
C ALA A 134 0.51 10.02 -2.59
N VAL A 135 1.59 10.61 -3.13
CA VAL A 135 2.09 11.91 -2.72
C VAL A 135 1.06 13.01 -2.98
N ALA A 136 0.40 13.00 -4.14
CA ALA A 136 -0.64 13.96 -4.49
C ALA A 136 -1.82 13.89 -3.51
N ILE A 137 -2.25 12.68 -3.14
CA ILE A 137 -3.29 12.45 -2.13
C ILE A 137 -2.86 13.01 -0.77
N VAL A 138 -1.65 12.69 -0.29
CA VAL A 138 -1.15 13.18 1.02
C VAL A 138 -1.10 14.71 1.05
N LYS A 139 -0.63 15.35 -0.02
CA LYS A 139 -0.63 16.82 -0.16
C LYS A 139 -2.04 17.38 -0.17
N LYS A 140 -2.96 16.72 -0.89
CA LYS A 140 -4.34 17.18 -1.00
C LYS A 140 -5.12 17.06 0.29
N LEU A 141 -4.80 16.07 1.12
CA LEU A 141 -5.30 15.95 2.50
C LEU A 141 -4.71 17.03 3.43
N GLY A 142 -3.77 17.86 2.96
CA GLY A 142 -3.15 18.92 3.76
C GLY A 142 -2.11 18.42 4.77
N LEU A 143 -1.65 17.18 4.64
CA LEU A 143 -0.74 16.56 5.60
C LEU A 143 0.71 17.02 5.36
N LYS A 144 1.30 17.67 6.35
CA LYS A 144 2.70 18.15 6.31
C LYS A 144 3.67 17.22 7.04
N SER A 145 3.16 16.49 8.03
CA SER A 145 3.88 15.48 8.79
C SER A 145 3.01 14.24 8.92
N ILE A 146 3.60 13.06 8.72
CA ILE A 146 2.93 11.77 8.87
C ILE A 146 3.83 10.76 9.57
N THR A 147 3.21 9.79 10.25
CA THR A 147 3.89 8.52 10.58
C THR A 147 3.46 7.47 9.58
N LEU A 148 4.38 7.07 8.69
CA LEU A 148 4.10 6.16 7.58
C LEU A 148 4.27 4.70 8.02
N LEU A 149 3.19 3.93 7.92
CA LEU A 149 3.13 2.49 8.19
C LEU A 149 3.67 1.69 6.98
N THR A 150 4.99 1.50 6.92
CA THR A 150 5.65 0.86 5.77
C THR A 150 6.94 0.13 6.13
N ASN A 151 7.21 -0.95 5.40
CA ASN A 151 8.51 -1.64 5.37
C ASN A 151 9.28 -1.36 4.06
N ASN A 152 8.67 -0.64 3.11
CA ASN A 152 9.27 -0.28 1.84
C ASN A 152 9.96 1.10 1.96
N PRO A 153 11.30 1.18 1.80
CA PRO A 153 12.04 2.44 1.83
C PRO A 153 11.65 3.40 0.69
N ASP A 154 11.27 2.90 -0.48
CA ASP A 154 10.92 3.75 -1.63
C ASP A 154 9.70 4.62 -1.36
N LYS A 155 8.74 4.13 -0.56
CA LYS A 155 7.57 4.92 -0.14
C LYS A 155 7.99 6.08 0.75
N ILE A 156 8.94 5.86 1.65
CA ILE A 156 9.46 6.89 2.55
C ILE A 156 10.16 7.95 1.72
N ALA A 157 11.12 7.54 0.88
CA ALA A 157 11.88 8.44 0.02
C ALA A 157 10.96 9.26 -0.90
N SER A 158 9.89 8.67 -1.44
CA SER A 158 8.94 9.37 -2.29
C SER A 158 8.14 10.45 -1.56
N VAL A 159 7.73 10.18 -0.31
CA VAL A 159 7.02 11.14 0.54
C VAL A 159 7.95 12.28 0.98
N GLU A 160 9.15 11.94 1.45
CA GLU A 160 10.14 12.92 1.90
C GLU A 160 10.61 13.84 0.77
N LYS A 161 10.89 13.29 -0.41
CA LYS A 161 11.24 14.07 -1.62
C LYS A 161 10.15 15.06 -2.01
N ALA A 162 8.91 14.81 -1.62
CA ALA A 162 7.80 15.71 -1.89
C ALA A 162 7.64 16.84 -0.86
N GLY A 163 8.52 16.92 0.15
CA GLY A 163 8.52 17.93 1.20
C GLY A 163 7.62 17.62 2.39
N ILE A 164 7.21 16.35 2.57
CA ILE A 164 6.38 15.90 3.68
C ILE A 164 7.29 15.25 4.72
N THR A 165 7.24 15.70 5.98
CA THR A 165 7.97 15.05 7.07
C THR A 165 7.40 13.67 7.31
N CYS A 166 8.25 12.64 7.30
CA CYS A 166 7.83 11.25 7.37
C CYS A 166 8.63 10.51 8.45
N VAL A 167 7.93 10.02 9.47
CA VAL A 167 8.51 9.07 10.43
C VAL A 167 8.07 7.66 10.06
N GLN A 168 9.02 6.74 9.87
CA GLN A 168 8.68 5.34 9.60
C GLN A 168 8.19 4.65 10.88
N ARG A 169 7.08 3.93 10.77
CA ARG A 169 6.72 2.85 11.69
C ARG A 169 6.61 1.55 10.90
N ARG A 170 7.43 0.57 11.28
CA ARG A 170 7.46 -0.75 10.61
C ARG A 170 6.21 -1.56 10.96
N LEU A 171 5.77 -2.37 10.02
CA LEU A 171 4.69 -3.33 10.20
C LEU A 171 5.31 -4.71 10.38
N LEU A 172 5.13 -5.29 11.56
CA LEU A 172 5.64 -6.62 11.87
C LEU A 172 4.47 -7.60 11.76
N VAL A 173 4.58 -8.49 10.78
CA VAL A 173 3.59 -9.53 10.48
C VAL A 173 4.31 -10.88 10.51
N GLU A 174 3.60 -11.91 10.96
CA GLU A 174 4.20 -13.23 11.15
C GLU A 174 4.59 -13.87 9.81
N VAL A 175 5.77 -14.48 9.78
CA VAL A 175 6.22 -15.26 8.62
C VAL A 175 5.58 -16.63 8.72
N ASN A 176 4.99 -17.09 7.62
CA ASN A 176 4.46 -18.44 7.49
C ASN A 176 5.19 -19.19 6.35
N LYS A 177 5.00 -20.51 6.29
CA LYS A 177 5.66 -21.37 5.30
C LYS A 177 5.38 -21.01 3.83
N PHE A 178 4.28 -20.31 3.55
CA PHE A 178 3.89 -19.93 2.19
C PHE A 178 4.46 -18.57 1.76
N ASN A 179 4.61 -17.62 2.69
CA ASN A 179 5.15 -16.29 2.39
C ASN A 179 6.66 -16.15 2.63
N GLU A 180 7.33 -17.14 3.22
CA GLU A 180 8.76 -17.07 3.57
C GLU A 180 9.66 -16.70 2.38
N LYS A 181 9.58 -17.45 1.27
CA LYS A 181 10.36 -17.19 0.04
C LYS A 181 10.08 -15.80 -0.53
N TYR A 182 8.81 -15.39 -0.49
CA TYR A 182 8.37 -14.09 -0.98
C TYR A 182 8.94 -12.93 -0.13
N LEU A 183 8.89 -13.05 1.20
CA LEU A 183 9.43 -12.08 2.13
C LEU A 183 10.95 -12.01 2.08
N ALA A 184 11.62 -13.16 1.96
CA ALA A 184 13.08 -13.22 1.75
C ALA A 184 13.50 -12.52 0.45
N THR A 185 12.75 -12.73 -0.64
CA THR A 185 13.01 -12.06 -1.93
C THR A 185 12.82 -10.55 -1.84
N LYS A 186 11.78 -10.08 -1.14
CA LYS A 186 11.55 -8.65 -0.88
C LYS A 186 12.72 -8.00 -0.12
N GLU A 187 13.30 -8.71 0.82
CA GLU A 187 14.44 -8.20 1.58
C GLU A 187 15.72 -8.16 0.77
N SER A 188 16.10 -9.31 0.21
CA SER A 188 17.39 -9.44 -0.48
C SER A 188 17.46 -8.67 -1.79
N LYS A 189 16.36 -8.60 -2.55
CA LYS A 189 16.35 -8.01 -3.90
C LYS A 189 15.71 -6.63 -3.98
N LEU A 190 14.93 -6.22 -2.98
CA LEU A 190 14.12 -4.98 -3.05
C LEU A 190 14.32 -4.06 -1.84
N GLY A 191 15.24 -4.40 -0.93
CA GLY A 191 15.59 -3.55 0.21
C GLY A 191 14.47 -3.38 1.24
N HIS A 192 13.39 -4.18 1.17
CA HIS A 192 12.37 -4.17 2.21
C HIS A 192 12.95 -4.74 3.51
N LYS A 193 12.61 -4.16 4.67
CA LYS A 193 13.01 -4.74 5.96
C LYS A 193 11.98 -5.80 6.38
N ARG A 194 12.36 -7.06 6.62
CA ARG A 194 11.43 -8.10 7.13
C ARG A 194 10.91 -7.75 8.50
N GLY A 195 9.71 -8.20 8.83
CA GLY A 195 9.11 -8.00 10.15
C GLY A 195 9.66 -8.91 11.26
N SER A 196 10.65 -9.76 10.99
CA SER A 196 11.02 -10.87 11.88
C SER A 196 12.49 -10.83 12.31
N LYS A 197 12.78 -9.96 13.27
CA LYS A 197 13.52 -10.20 14.53
C LYS A 197 13.67 -8.86 15.26
#